data_AF-A0A653Y5Z8-F1
#
_entry.id   AF-A0A653Y5Z8-F1
#
_cell.length_a   1.000
_cell.length_b   1.000
_cell.length_c   1.000
_cell.angle_alpha   90.00
_cell.angle_beta   90.00
_cell.angle_gamma   90.00
#
_symmetry.space_group_name_H-M   'P 1'
#
loop_
_entity.id
_entity.type
_entity.pdbx_description
1 polymer ?
#
loop_
_entity_poly.entity_id
_entity_poly.type
_entity_poly.pdbx_seq_one_letter_code
_entity_poly.pdbx_strand_id
1 'polypeptide(L)'
;MADERNHRTDGRRLAAVSVVIALLSLGASLLQNLNYARGIDSVQRNVLRTESLRTCKEMIDIFFRFRLKAEMANMADPNPMAAVELKGLAYQFGALGTFLANFHAEVARERYTALTWQMNRIAEVAAKLSQPEFAKLFDEADKQFGTINEDCVKAATGHLL
;
A
#
# COMPACT_ATOMS: atom_id res chain seq x y z
N MET A 1 -59.59 17.03 -46.79
CA MET A 1 -59.42 15.76 -46.03
C MET A 1 -58.08 15.04 -46.28
N ALA A 2 -57.23 15.44 -47.23
CA ALA A 2 -55.90 14.82 -47.43
C ALA A 2 -54.79 15.43 -46.55
N ASP A 3 -54.97 16.67 -46.08
CA ASP A 3 -53.93 17.47 -45.43
C ASP A 3 -53.66 17.09 -43.94
N GLU A 4 -54.72 16.80 -43.16
CA GLU A 4 -54.58 16.34 -41.77
C GLU A 4 -53.91 14.97 -41.62
N ARG A 5 -53.96 14.14 -42.66
CA ARG A 5 -53.39 12.78 -42.62
C ARG A 5 -51.86 12.82 -42.72
N ASN A 6 -51.32 13.81 -43.43
CA ASN A 6 -49.89 13.97 -43.66
C ASN A 6 -49.15 14.46 -42.40
N HIS A 7 -49.75 15.44 -41.69
CA HIS A 7 -49.20 15.96 -40.42
C HIS A 7 -49.18 14.91 -39.29
N ARG A 8 -50.15 13.99 -39.23
CA ARG A 8 -50.17 12.90 -38.23
C ARG A 8 -49.08 11.85 -38.46
N THR A 9 -48.74 11.55 -39.72
CA THR A 9 -47.66 10.62 -40.06
C THR A 9 -46.28 11.20 -39.76
N ASP A 10 -46.07 12.48 -40.04
CA ASP A 10 -44.81 13.16 -39.75
C ASP A 10 -44.57 13.31 -38.24
N GLY A 11 -45.61 13.66 -37.47
CA GLY A 11 -45.51 13.72 -36.01
C GLY A 11 -45.14 12.37 -35.36
N ARG A 12 -45.68 11.26 -35.87
CA ARG A 12 -45.33 9.90 -35.40
C ARG A 12 -43.90 9.49 -35.75
N ARG A 13 -43.42 9.85 -36.94
CA ARG A 13 -42.04 9.58 -37.37
C ARG A 13 -41.03 10.38 -36.54
N LEU A 14 -41.32 11.67 -36.31
CA LEU A 14 -40.51 12.53 -35.45
C LEU A 14 -40.46 12.00 -34.02
N ALA A 15 -41.61 11.61 -33.44
CA ALA A 15 -41.66 11.02 -32.11
C ALA A 15 -40.86 9.71 -32.02
N ALA A 16 -40.95 8.83 -33.03
CA ALA A 16 -40.19 7.58 -33.07
C ALA A 16 -38.68 7.84 -33.15
N VAL A 17 -38.24 8.79 -33.97
CA VAL A 17 -36.83 9.19 -34.06
C VAL A 17 -36.34 9.79 -32.73
N SER A 18 -37.12 10.65 -32.08
CA SER A 18 -36.77 11.22 -30.78
C SER A 18 -36.63 10.16 -29.69
N VAL A 19 -37.51 9.14 -29.66
CA VAL A 19 -37.41 8.02 -28.72
C VAL A 19 -36.17 7.17 -28.98
N VAL A 20 -35.85 6.89 -30.25
CA VAL A 20 -34.63 6.14 -30.60
C VAL A 20 -33.38 6.89 -30.18
N ILE A 21 -33.31 8.21 -30.43
CA ILE A 21 -32.18 9.04 -29.99
C ILE A 21 -32.08 9.01 -28.46
N ALA A 22 -33.20 9.17 -27.74
CA ALA A 22 -33.21 9.12 -26.27
C ALA A 22 -32.71 7.78 -25.72
N LEU A 23 -33.10 6.66 -26.33
CA LEU A 23 -32.65 5.32 -25.93
C LEU A 23 -31.16 5.10 -26.24
N LEU A 24 -30.69 5.57 -27.39
CA LEU A 24 -29.27 5.52 -27.74
C LEU A 24 -28.42 6.38 -26.81
N SER A 25 -28.89 7.58 -26.45
CA SER A 25 -28.23 8.46 -25.48
C SER A 25 -28.19 7.83 -24.09
N LEU A 26 -29.27 7.18 -23.65
CA LEU A 26 -29.31 6.45 -22.38
C LEU A 26 -28.34 5.24 -22.40
N GLY A 27 -28.34 4.46 -23.48
CA GLY A 27 -27.43 3.33 -23.66
C GLY A 27 -25.96 3.76 -23.67
N ALA A 28 -25.64 4.86 -24.36
CA ALA A 28 -24.30 5.45 -24.36
C ALA A 28 -23.89 5.91 -22.96
N SER A 29 -24.79 6.56 -22.21
CA SER A 29 -24.54 6.99 -20.83
C SER A 29 -24.30 5.81 -19.88
N LEU A 30 -25.09 4.75 -19.98
CA LEU A 30 -24.91 3.53 -19.18
C LEU A 30 -23.58 2.83 -19.50
N LEU A 31 -23.23 2.71 -20.78
CA LEU A 31 -21.96 2.12 -21.20
C LEU A 31 -20.77 2.96 -20.75
N GLN A 32 -20.87 4.29 -20.84
CA GLN A 32 -19.86 5.20 -20.32
C GLN A 32 -19.71 5.03 -18.80
N ASN A 33 -20.80 5.01 -18.04
CA ASN A 33 -20.76 4.84 -16.60
C ASN A 33 -20.14 3.49 -16.18
N LEU A 34 -20.51 2.40 -16.85
CA LEU A 34 -19.94 1.07 -16.59
C LEU A 34 -18.44 1.01 -16.89
N ASN A 35 -18.00 1.59 -18.01
CA ASN A 35 -16.59 1.64 -18.36
C ASN A 35 -15.81 2.57 -17.43
N TYR A 36 -16.40 3.68 -17.00
CA TYR A 36 -15.79 4.63 -16.08
C TYR A 36 -15.63 4.02 -14.69
N ALA A 37 -16.66 3.36 -14.16
CA ALA A 37 -16.61 2.65 -12.89
C ALA A 37 -15.54 1.54 -12.90
N ARG A 38 -15.53 0.69 -13.92
CA ARG A 38 -14.49 -0.36 -14.07
C ARG A 38 -13.09 0.22 -14.24
N GLY A 39 -12.97 1.34 -14.97
CA GLY A 39 -11.71 2.04 -15.18
C GLY A 39 -11.13 2.60 -13.89
N ILE A 40 -11.94 3.26 -13.07
CA ILE A 40 -11.53 3.80 -11.76
C ILE A 40 -11.11 2.67 -10.82
N ASP A 41 -11.89 1.60 -10.71
CA ASP A 41 -11.57 0.46 -9.84
C ASP A 41 -10.27 -0.24 -10.24
N SER A 42 -9.96 -0.27 -11.55
CA SER A 42 -8.71 -0.82 -12.06
C SER A 42 -7.52 0.12 -11.77
N VAL A 43 -7.70 1.42 -11.95
CA VAL A 43 -6.63 2.42 -11.70
C VAL A 43 -6.33 2.50 -10.22
N GLN A 44 -7.35 2.56 -9.36
CA GLN A 44 -7.17 2.62 -7.91
C GLN A 44 -6.45 1.39 -7.38
N ARG A 45 -6.85 0.17 -7.77
CA ARG A 45 -6.15 -1.06 -7.36
C ARG A 45 -4.70 -1.10 -7.82
N ASN A 46 -4.42 -0.67 -9.04
CA ASN A 46 -3.05 -0.66 -9.58
C ASN A 46 -2.16 0.40 -8.90
N VAL A 47 -2.71 1.59 -8.61
CA VAL A 47 -2.01 2.64 -7.86
C VAL A 47 -1.72 2.18 -6.44
N LEU A 48 -2.71 1.61 -5.74
CA LEU A 48 -2.53 1.09 -4.39
C LEU A 48 -1.50 -0.03 -4.32
N ARG A 49 -1.50 -0.97 -5.28
CA ARG A 49 -0.49 -2.02 -5.37
C ARG A 49 0.91 -1.45 -5.64
N THR A 50 1.01 -0.47 -6.54
CA THR A 50 2.29 0.17 -6.85
C THR A 50 2.85 0.91 -5.65
N GLU A 51 2.00 1.64 -4.92
CA GLU A 51 2.40 2.38 -3.73
C GLU A 51 2.76 1.42 -2.58
N SER A 52 1.97 0.36 -2.37
CA SER A 52 2.30 -0.71 -1.42
C SER A 52 3.67 -1.34 -1.71
N LEU A 53 3.98 -1.63 -2.97
CA LEU A 53 5.28 -2.18 -3.36
C LEU A 53 6.43 -1.20 -3.15
N ARG A 54 6.21 0.08 -3.44
CA ARG A 54 7.18 1.13 -3.14
C ARG A 54 7.47 1.18 -1.64
N THR A 55 6.43 1.23 -0.80
CA THR A 55 6.56 1.22 0.65
C THR A 55 7.29 -0.04 1.14
N CYS A 56 6.94 -1.22 0.64
CA CYS A 56 7.63 -2.47 0.96
C CYS A 56 9.14 -2.39 0.68
N LYS A 57 9.52 -1.89 -0.51
CA LYS A 57 10.93 -1.68 -0.86
C LYS A 57 11.64 -0.74 0.12
N GLU A 58 10.99 0.38 0.47
CA GLU A 58 11.56 1.37 1.40
C GLU A 58 11.74 0.79 2.81
N MET A 59 10.78 0.01 3.30
CA MET A 59 10.88 -0.68 4.58
C MET A 59 12.03 -1.68 4.62
N ILE A 60 12.23 -2.44 3.52
CA ILE A 60 13.37 -3.36 3.38
C ILE A 60 14.70 -2.61 3.47
N ASP A 61 14.84 -1.51 2.72
CA ASP A 61 16.05 -0.67 2.72
C ASP A 61 16.33 -0.11 4.13
N ILE A 62 15.30 0.41 4.81
CA ILE A 62 15.43 0.95 6.17
C ILE A 62 15.85 -0.13 7.16
N PHE A 63 15.27 -1.32 7.09
CA PHE A 63 15.62 -2.42 8.00
C PHE A 63 17.08 -2.84 7.85
N PHE A 64 17.56 -3.05 6.61
CA PHE A 64 18.96 -3.41 6.39
C PHE A 64 19.93 -2.28 6.74
N ARG A 65 19.56 -1.02 6.48
CA ARG A 65 20.35 0.14 6.93
C ARG A 65 20.42 0.23 8.46
N PHE A 66 19.31 -0.03 9.14
CA PHE A 66 19.25 -0.08 10.59
C PHE A 66 20.16 -1.18 11.13
N ARG A 67 20.08 -2.39 10.56
CA ARG A 67 20.95 -3.53 10.94
C ARG A 67 22.41 -3.17 10.84
N LEU A 68 22.86 -2.70 9.68
CA LEU A 68 24.26 -2.35 9.46
C LEU A 68 24.75 -1.29 10.45
N LYS A 69 23.93 -0.26 10.72
CA LYS A 69 24.26 0.77 11.72
C LYS A 69 24.30 0.22 13.13
N ALA A 70 23.44 -0.74 13.47
CA ALA A 70 23.42 -1.34 14.80
C ALA A 70 24.62 -2.25 15.01
N GLU A 71 25.04 -2.99 13.98
CA GLU A 71 26.28 -3.79 14.00
C GLU A 71 27.50 -2.88 14.20
N MET A 72 27.58 -1.77 13.46
CA MET A 72 28.63 -0.76 13.67
C MET A 72 28.60 -0.18 15.08
N ALA A 73 27.42 0.13 15.62
CA ALA A 73 27.27 0.65 16.98
C ALA A 73 27.63 -0.37 18.07
N ASN A 74 27.49 -1.67 17.80
CA ASN A 74 27.90 -2.74 18.71
C ASN A 74 29.42 -2.96 18.73
N MET A 75 30.10 -2.68 17.61
CA MET A 75 31.56 -2.84 17.48
C MET A 75 32.35 -1.58 17.85
N ALA A 76 31.73 -0.40 17.77
CA ALA A 76 32.37 0.88 18.03
C ALA A 76 32.19 1.34 19.48
N ASP A 77 32.97 2.34 19.88
CA ASP A 77 32.79 3.00 21.18
C ASP A 77 31.39 3.63 21.31
N PRO A 78 30.80 3.67 22.51
CA PRO A 78 29.46 4.22 22.73
C PRO A 78 29.35 5.68 22.25
N ASN A 79 28.65 5.88 21.13
CA ASN A 79 28.33 7.20 20.59
C ASN A 79 26.84 7.50 20.76
N PRO A 80 26.45 8.50 21.57
CA PRO A 80 25.05 8.89 21.74
C PRO A 80 24.32 9.20 20.43
N MET A 81 25.05 9.73 19.43
CA MET A 81 24.47 10.04 18.11
C MET A 81 24.08 8.79 17.34
N ALA A 82 24.80 7.67 17.51
CA ALA A 82 24.45 6.41 16.84
C ALA A 82 23.10 5.88 17.31
N ALA A 83 22.79 6.00 18.60
CA ALA A 83 21.49 5.62 19.16
C ALA A 83 20.36 6.50 18.60
N VAL A 84 20.59 7.81 18.44
CA VAL A 84 19.61 8.74 17.85
C VAL A 84 19.34 8.38 16.39
N GLU A 85 20.38 8.11 15.60
CA GLU A 85 20.23 7.71 14.20
C GLU A 85 19.46 6.38 14.06
N LEU A 86 19.77 5.39 14.91
CA LEU A 86 19.06 4.11 14.94
C LEU A 86 17.59 4.29 15.30
N LYS A 87 17.26 5.13 16.29
CA LYS A 87 15.87 5.47 16.63
C LYS A 87 15.16 6.16 15.47
N GLY A 88 15.85 7.07 14.76
CA GLY A 88 15.31 7.71 13.56
C GLY A 88 14.89 6.69 12.49
N LEU A 89 15.72 5.68 12.24
CA LEU A 89 15.40 4.59 11.31
C LEU A 89 14.26 3.70 11.82
N ALA A 90 14.22 3.37 13.11
CA ALA A 90 13.12 2.62 13.70
C ALA A 90 11.77 3.36 13.56
N TYR A 91 11.75 4.68 13.79
CA TYR A 91 10.55 5.49 13.60
C TYR A 91 10.13 5.63 12.14
N GLN A 92 11.08 5.77 11.21
CA GLN A 92 10.78 5.75 9.78
C GLN A 92 10.15 4.41 9.36
N PHE A 93 10.72 3.30 9.84
CA PHE A 93 10.15 1.97 9.61
C PHE A 93 8.73 1.86 10.16
N GLY A 94 8.49 2.31 11.39
CA GLY A 94 7.17 2.29 12.02
C GLY A 94 6.14 3.17 11.32
N ALA A 95 6.55 4.33 10.81
CA ALA A 95 5.68 5.21 10.03
C ALA A 95 5.23 4.53 8.72
N LEU A 96 6.17 3.93 7.98
CA LEU A 96 5.87 3.18 6.76
C LEU A 96 5.03 1.93 7.04
N GLY A 97 5.35 1.19 8.11
CA GLY A 97 4.57 0.04 8.55
C GLY A 97 3.14 0.40 8.93
N THR A 98 2.93 1.56 9.57
CA THR A 98 1.59 2.08 9.89
C THR A 98 0.83 2.47 8.63
N PHE A 99 1.51 3.11 7.67
CA PHE A 99 0.92 3.42 6.37
C PHE A 99 0.50 2.14 5.64
N LEU A 100 1.41 1.16 5.56
CA LEU A 100 1.19 -0.12 4.88
C LEU A 100 0.05 -0.90 5.53
N ALA A 101 -0.02 -0.92 6.87
CA ALA A 101 -1.09 -1.57 7.63
C ALA A 101 -2.50 -1.05 7.29
N ASN A 102 -2.66 0.14 6.69
CA ASN A 102 -3.98 0.60 6.22
C ASN A 102 -4.48 -0.17 4.98
N PHE A 103 -3.60 -0.91 4.31
CA PHE A 103 -3.92 -1.72 3.12
C PHE A 103 -4.01 -3.22 3.42
N HIS A 104 -3.73 -3.64 4.66
CA HIS A 104 -3.70 -5.03 5.08
C HIS A 104 -4.61 -5.27 6.31
N ALA A 105 -4.84 -6.54 6.67
CA ALA A 105 -5.61 -6.92 7.85
C ALA A 105 -4.93 -6.49 9.17
N GLU A 106 -5.70 -6.40 10.27
CA GLU A 106 -5.20 -5.95 11.58
C GLU A 106 -3.95 -6.70 12.08
N VAL A 107 -3.86 -8.01 11.80
CA VAL A 107 -2.70 -8.85 12.17
C VAL A 107 -1.40 -8.32 11.56
N ALA A 108 -1.45 -7.69 10.37
CA ALA A 108 -0.27 -7.07 9.77
C ALA A 108 0.18 -5.83 10.56
N ARG A 109 -0.75 -5.01 11.04
CA ARG A 109 -0.47 -3.81 11.84
C ARG A 109 0.29 -4.14 13.13
N GLU A 110 -0.14 -5.19 13.82
CA GLU A 110 0.50 -5.66 15.04
C GLU A 110 1.95 -6.08 14.79
N ARG A 111 2.21 -6.81 13.70
CA ARG A 111 3.58 -7.24 13.32
C ARG A 111 4.50 -6.05 13.07
N TYR A 112 4.07 -5.07 12.28
CA TYR A 112 4.86 -3.87 12.01
C TYR A 112 5.19 -3.12 13.29
N THR A 113 4.19 -2.97 14.17
CA THR A 113 4.35 -2.28 15.46
C THR A 113 5.31 -3.03 16.38
N ALA A 114 5.18 -4.35 16.48
CA ALA A 114 6.07 -5.20 17.26
C ALA A 114 7.54 -5.06 16.82
N LEU A 115 7.80 -5.14 15.51
CA LEU A 115 9.16 -4.99 14.99
C LEU A 115 9.71 -3.58 15.20
N THR A 116 8.90 -2.53 15.05
CA THR A 116 9.33 -1.16 15.37
C THR A 116 9.76 -1.02 16.83
N TRP A 117 9.02 -1.61 17.77
CA TRP A 117 9.41 -1.59 19.18
C TRP A 117 10.70 -2.37 19.44
N GLN A 118 10.89 -3.50 18.76
CA GLN A 118 12.12 -4.26 18.85
C GLN A 118 13.33 -3.49 18.28
N MET A 119 13.17 -2.82 17.13
CA MET A 119 14.19 -1.93 16.57
C MET A 119 14.52 -0.79 17.54
N ASN A 120 13.52 -0.16 18.16
CA ASN A 120 13.76 0.86 19.18
C ASN A 120 14.53 0.31 20.39
N ARG A 121 14.21 -0.90 20.85
CA ARG A 121 14.95 -1.55 21.92
C ARG A 121 16.39 -1.80 21.53
N ILE A 122 16.63 -2.34 20.34
CA ILE A 122 17.98 -2.54 19.80
C ILE A 122 18.74 -1.22 19.76
N ALA A 123 18.13 -0.14 19.28
CA ALA A 123 18.75 1.18 19.21
C ALA A 123 19.24 1.69 20.58
N GLU A 124 18.58 1.31 21.66
CA GLU A 124 18.92 1.72 23.03
C GLU A 124 20.06 0.91 23.66
N VAL A 125 20.16 -0.37 23.28
CA VAL A 125 21.05 -1.32 23.97
C VAL A 125 22.21 -1.81 23.11
N ALA A 126 22.19 -1.63 21.79
CA ALA A 126 23.16 -2.21 20.85
C ALA A 126 24.62 -1.97 21.26
N ALA A 127 24.99 -0.73 21.63
CA ALA A 127 26.35 -0.38 22.03
C ALA A 127 26.80 -0.95 23.39
N LYS A 128 25.88 -1.56 24.16
CA LYS A 128 26.13 -2.07 25.51
C LYS A 128 26.12 -3.59 25.59
N LEU A 129 25.65 -4.26 24.54
CA LEU A 129 25.54 -5.71 24.50
C LEU A 129 26.85 -6.36 24.08
N SER A 130 27.13 -7.54 24.62
CA SER A 130 28.14 -8.41 24.01
C SER A 130 27.69 -8.88 22.62
N GLN A 131 28.62 -9.23 21.74
CA GLN A 131 28.30 -9.73 20.39
C GLN A 131 27.28 -10.90 20.39
N PRO A 132 27.38 -11.91 21.27
CA PRO A 132 26.40 -13.00 21.31
C PRO A 132 24.99 -12.54 21.71
N GLU A 133 24.89 -11.61 22.66
CA GLU A 133 23.59 -11.04 23.08
C GLU A 133 22.97 -10.18 21.99
N PHE A 134 23.80 -9.38 21.31
CA PHE A 134 23.41 -8.59 20.15
C PHE A 134 22.88 -9.49 19.03
N ALA A 135 23.64 -10.53 18.67
CA ALA A 135 23.25 -11.48 17.62
C ALA A 135 21.91 -12.14 17.94
N LYS A 136 21.71 -12.59 19.18
CA LYS A 136 20.43 -13.18 19.62
C LYS A 136 19.26 -12.20 19.53
N LEU A 137 19.48 -10.94 19.88
CA LEU A 137 18.44 -9.91 19.81
C LEU A 137 18.07 -9.57 18.35
N PHE A 138 19.06 -9.60 17.46
CA PHE A 138 18.87 -9.37 16.03
C PHE A 138 18.24 -10.56 15.30
N ASP A 139 18.61 -11.81 15.65
CA ASP A 139 18.00 -13.02 15.08
C ASP A 139 16.47 -13.01 15.25
N GLU A 140 15.99 -12.51 16.40
CA GLU A 140 14.56 -12.36 16.64
C GLU A 140 13.94 -11.27 15.75
N ALA A 141 14.65 -10.15 15.55
CA ALA A 141 14.19 -9.06 14.67
C ALA A 141 14.16 -9.51 13.21
N ASP A 142 15.15 -10.30 12.77
CA ASP A 142 15.23 -10.87 11.43
C ASP A 142 14.07 -11.82 11.15
N LYS A 143 13.68 -12.66 12.12
CA LYS A 143 12.51 -13.55 11.97
C LYS A 143 11.21 -12.77 11.79
N GLN A 144 11.01 -11.72 12.60
CA GLN A 144 9.84 -10.85 12.46
C GLN A 144 9.85 -10.12 11.12
N PHE A 145 11.00 -9.60 10.71
CA PHE A 145 11.17 -8.97 9.41
C PHE A 145 10.92 -9.94 8.25
N GLY A 146 11.38 -11.19 8.35
CA GLY A 146 11.10 -12.24 7.36
C GLY A 146 9.61 -12.47 7.18
N THR A 147 8.86 -12.55 8.29
CA THR A 147 7.39 -12.68 8.26
C THR A 147 6.72 -11.48 7.58
N ILE A 148 7.17 -10.26 7.89
CA ILE A 148 6.69 -9.03 7.24
C ILE A 148 7.02 -9.02 5.74
N ASN A 149 8.21 -9.47 5.36
CA ASN A 149 8.64 -9.52 3.97
C ASN A 149 7.79 -10.50 3.15
N GLU A 150 7.31 -11.60 3.75
CA GLU A 150 6.32 -12.47 3.11
C GLU A 150 5.01 -11.75 2.80
N ASP A 151 4.56 -10.85 3.67
CA ASP A 151 3.36 -10.03 3.43
C ASP A 151 3.58 -9.09 2.23
N CYS A 152 4.79 -8.54 2.08
CA CYS A 152 5.21 -7.77 0.90
C CYS A 152 5.26 -8.62 -0.39
N VAL A 153 5.70 -9.88 -0.32
CA VAL A 153 5.69 -10.80 -1.47
C VAL A 153 4.26 -11.13 -1.90
N LYS A 154 3.34 -11.36 -0.95
CA LYS A 154 1.92 -11.59 -1.24
C LYS A 154 1.28 -10.36 -1.92
N ALA A 155 1.64 -9.16 -1.49
CA ALA A 155 1.26 -7.92 -2.16
C ALA A 155 1.80 -7.83 -3.60
N ALA A 156 3.04 -8.23 -3.81
CA ALA A 156 3.68 -8.23 -5.12
C ALA A 156 3.06 -9.22 -6.10
N THR A 157 2.58 -10.38 -5.64
CA THR A 157 2.01 -11.42 -6.50
C THR A 157 0.50 -11.27 -6.74
N GLY A 158 -0.13 -10.21 -6.21
CA GLY A 158 -1.56 -9.97 -6.39
C GLY A 158 -2.46 -10.83 -5.52
N HIS A 159 -1.92 -11.44 -4.47
CA HIS A 159 -2.69 -12.11 -3.41
C HIS A 159 -3.14 -11.12 -2.31
N LEU A 160 -3.08 -9.82 -2.60
CA LEU A 160 -3.79 -8.80 -1.85
C LEU A 160 -5.27 -8.86 -2.23
N LEU A 161 -5.96 -9.86 -1.69
CA LEU A 161 -7.41 -9.99 -1.46
C LEU A 161 -7.68 -11.39 -0.90
#